data_AF-A0A9R1BGE6-F1
#
_entry.id   AF-A0A9R1BGE6-F1
#
_cell.length_a   1.000
_cell.length_b   1.000
_cell.length_c   1.000
_cell.angle_alpha   90.00
_cell.angle_beta   90.00
_cell.angle_gamma   90.00
#
_symmetry.space_group_name_H-M   'P 1'
#
loop_
_entity.id
_entity.type
_entity.pdbx_description
1 polymer ?
#
loop_
_entity_poly.entity_id
_entity_poly.type
_entity_poly.pdbx_seq_one_letter_code
_entity_poly.pdbx_strand_id
1 'polypeptide(L)'
;MEAALVSVVTGVLKPVIGKLTALLGNEYKRFKTVRKEIKSLTHELTAMEAFLLKMSEVEDPDVQDKVWMNEVRELSYDMEDAIDDFMQSIGDKEEKPDGFIEKIKNSLEKLGKMKARRRISREIQDLKKQIIEVGDRNARYKGR
;
A
#
# COMPACT_ATOMS: atom_id res chain seq x y z
N MET A 1 18.02 5.71 -8.52
CA MET A 1 16.70 6.38 -8.42
C MET A 1 15.75 5.61 -7.52
N GLU A 2 15.75 4.27 -7.53
CA GLU A 2 14.85 3.44 -6.71
C GLU A 2 15.06 3.57 -5.20
N ALA A 3 16.30 3.58 -4.72
CA ALA A 3 16.59 3.83 -3.30
C ALA A 3 16.08 5.19 -2.82
N ALA A 4 16.11 6.21 -3.70
CA ALA A 4 15.57 7.54 -3.40
C ALA A 4 14.04 7.53 -3.35
N LEU A 5 13.38 6.82 -4.28
CA LEU A 5 11.93 6.63 -4.25
C LEU A 5 11.50 5.89 -2.98
N VAL A 6 12.13 4.76 -2.65
CA VAL A 6 11.83 4.02 -1.41
C VAL A 6 12.06 4.88 -0.18
N SER A 7 13.14 5.66 -0.12
CA SER A 7 13.41 6.59 0.98
C SER A 7 12.32 7.65 1.11
N VAL A 8 11.81 8.17 -0.01
CA VAL A 8 10.70 9.14 0.01
C VAL A 8 9.42 8.46 0.51
N VAL A 9 9.07 7.28 -0.02
CA VAL A 9 7.83 6.60 0.38
C VAL A 9 7.86 6.14 1.85
N THR A 10 8.98 5.59 2.32
CA THR A 10 9.16 5.23 3.73
C THR A 10 9.20 6.46 4.64
N GLY A 11 9.70 7.59 4.13
CA GLY A 11 9.66 8.89 4.81
C GLY A 11 8.25 9.41 5.05
N VAL A 12 7.30 9.15 4.14
CA VAL A 12 5.88 9.55 4.25
C VAL A 12 5.08 8.55 5.08
N LEU A 13 5.31 7.24 4.90
CA LEU A 13 4.55 6.20 5.61
C LEU A 13 4.79 6.21 7.14
N LYS A 14 6.01 6.49 7.58
CA LYS A 14 6.35 6.48 9.01
C LYS A 14 5.54 7.50 9.84
N PRO A 15 5.48 8.79 9.46
CA PRO A 15 4.60 9.77 10.09
C PRO A 15 3.14 9.32 10.12
N VAL A 16 2.62 8.82 9.00
CA VAL A 16 1.23 8.33 8.86
C VAL A 16 0.94 7.18 9.85
N ILE A 17 1.82 6.18 9.93
CA ILE A 17 1.71 5.07 10.87
C ILE A 17 1.75 5.57 12.33
N GLY A 18 2.62 6.55 12.62
CA GLY A 18 2.71 7.20 13.93
C GLY A 18 1.40 7.88 14.34
N LYS A 19 0.82 8.70 13.44
CA LYS A 19 -0.45 9.38 13.66
C LYS A 19 -1.60 8.38 13.88
N LEU A 20 -1.72 7.33 13.05
CA LEU A 20 -2.74 6.28 13.23
C LEU A 20 -2.58 5.54 14.57
N THR A 21 -1.35 5.27 14.99
CA THR A 21 -1.06 4.61 16.28
C THR A 21 -1.49 5.49 17.45
N ALA A 22 -1.27 6.81 17.36
CA ALA A 22 -1.77 7.76 18.36
C ALA A 22 -3.30 7.77 18.42
N LEU A 23 -4.01 7.68 17.28
CA LEU A 23 -5.47 7.55 17.22
C LEU A 23 -5.98 6.23 17.82
N LEU A 24 -5.16 5.17 17.82
CA LEU A 24 -5.43 3.93 18.54
C LEU A 24 -5.15 4.04 20.04
N GLY A 25 -4.65 5.19 20.52
CA GLY A 25 -4.42 5.49 21.92
C GLY A 25 -5.71 5.67 22.74
N ASN A 26 -5.55 5.77 24.06
CA ASN A 26 -6.67 5.83 24.99
C ASN A 26 -7.45 7.15 24.91
N GLU A 27 -6.84 8.22 24.38
CA GLU A 27 -7.42 9.56 24.24
C GLU A 27 -8.58 9.59 23.23
N TYR A 28 -8.60 8.67 22.26
CA TYR A 28 -9.60 8.61 21.19
C TYR A 28 -10.58 7.42 21.33
N LYS A 29 -10.81 6.94 22.56
CA LYS A 29 -11.70 5.79 22.87
C LYS A 29 -13.15 5.95 22.40
N ARG A 30 -13.60 7.18 22.14
CA ARG A 30 -14.96 7.50 21.70
C ARG A 30 -15.31 6.90 20.33
N PHE A 31 -14.31 6.57 19.51
CA PHE A 31 -14.48 6.12 18.12
C PHE A 31 -14.32 4.60 17.97
N LYS A 32 -15.08 3.81 18.74
CA LYS A 32 -14.95 2.33 18.76
C LYS A 32 -15.10 1.68 17.37
N THR A 33 -16.05 2.13 16.56
CA THR A 33 -16.27 1.62 15.19
C THR A 33 -15.08 1.95 14.28
N VAL A 34 -14.50 3.14 14.46
CA VAL A 34 -13.38 3.64 13.63
C VAL A 34 -12.06 2.97 14.00
N ARG A 35 -11.88 2.57 15.27
CA ARG A 35 -10.67 1.87 15.72
C ARG A 35 -10.38 0.59 14.95
N LYS A 36 -11.41 -0.17 14.53
CA LYS A 36 -11.21 -1.39 13.73
C LYS A 36 -10.62 -1.05 12.37
N GLU A 37 -11.18 -0.04 11.70
CA GLU A 37 -10.71 0.43 10.40
C GLU A 37 -9.30 1.02 10.50
N ILE A 38 -9.04 1.87 11.50
CA ILE A 38 -7.69 2.44 11.78
C ILE A 38 -6.69 1.31 12.01
N LYS A 39 -7.02 0.30 12.83
CA LYS A 39 -6.12 -0.82 13.12
C LYS A 39 -5.81 -1.65 11.86
N SER A 40 -6.84 -1.92 11.05
CA SER A 40 -6.67 -2.61 9.77
C SER A 40 -5.73 -1.80 8.87
N LEU A 41 -5.94 -0.49 8.79
CA LEU A 41 -5.13 0.40 7.99
C LEU A 41 -3.68 0.46 8.48
N THR A 42 -3.43 0.62 9.78
CA THR A 42 -2.08 0.61 10.36
C THR A 42 -1.32 -0.68 10.03
N HIS A 43 -1.99 -1.83 10.15
CA HIS A 43 -1.39 -3.12 9.80
C HIS A 43 -1.00 -3.18 8.33
N GLU A 44 -1.88 -2.71 7.46
CA GLU A 44 -1.65 -2.70 6.02
C GLU A 44 -0.49 -1.78 5.61
N LEU A 45 -0.41 -0.58 6.20
CA LEU A 45 0.71 0.33 5.93
C LEU A 45 2.04 -0.17 6.43
N THR A 46 2.05 -0.86 7.57
CA THR A 46 3.26 -1.51 8.08
C THR A 46 3.73 -2.60 7.11
N ALA A 47 2.80 -3.39 6.55
CA ALA A 47 3.14 -4.40 5.56
C ALA A 47 3.67 -3.78 4.25
N MET A 48 3.14 -2.64 3.83
CA MET A 48 3.62 -1.90 2.67
C MET A 48 5.00 -1.28 2.91
N GLU A 49 5.26 -0.71 4.08
CA GLU A 49 6.57 -0.20 4.48
C GLU A 49 7.62 -1.33 4.43
N ALA A 50 7.32 -2.49 5.03
CA ALA A 50 8.22 -3.65 5.00
C ALA A 50 8.49 -4.13 3.56
N PHE A 51 7.47 -4.14 2.71
CA PHE A 51 7.64 -4.47 1.29
C PHE A 51 8.56 -3.47 0.58
N LEU A 52 8.36 -2.17 0.78
CA LEU A 52 9.19 -1.14 0.16
C LEU A 52 10.64 -1.20 0.61
N LEU A 53 10.89 -1.44 1.90
CA LEU A 53 12.24 -1.67 2.44
C LEU A 53 12.92 -2.84 1.75
N LYS A 54 12.19 -3.94 1.53
CA LYS A 54 12.71 -5.07 0.74
C LYS A 54 13.03 -4.66 -0.70
N MET A 55 12.21 -3.81 -1.32
CA MET A 55 12.46 -3.34 -2.68
C MET A 55 13.65 -2.36 -2.78
N SER A 56 14.00 -1.62 -1.72
CA SER A 56 15.21 -0.79 -1.74
C SER A 56 16.51 -1.60 -1.82
N GLU A 57 16.48 -2.86 -1.44
CA GLU A 57 17.63 -3.77 -1.56
C GLU A 57 17.75 -4.38 -2.97
N VAL A 58 16.73 -4.23 -3.82
CA VAL A 58 16.71 -4.73 -5.19
C VAL A 58 17.33 -3.68 -6.11
N GLU A 59 18.41 -4.05 -6.81
CA GLU A 59 19.17 -3.13 -7.66
C GLU A 59 18.40 -2.68 -8.91
N ASP A 60 17.69 -3.60 -9.57
CA ASP A 60 16.78 -3.28 -10.68
C ASP A 60 15.42 -3.97 -10.51
N PRO A 61 14.49 -3.33 -9.78
CA PRO A 61 13.14 -3.84 -9.66
C PRO A 61 12.43 -3.78 -11.01
N ASP A 62 11.61 -4.79 -11.29
CA ASP A 62 10.90 -4.85 -12.56
C ASP A 62 9.90 -3.67 -12.71
N VAL A 63 9.43 -3.46 -13.93
CA VAL A 63 8.50 -2.36 -14.25
C VAL A 63 7.22 -2.43 -13.41
N GLN A 64 6.75 -3.63 -13.09
CA GLN A 64 5.53 -3.82 -12.31
C GLN A 64 5.74 -3.45 -10.84
N ASP A 65 6.91 -3.77 -10.28
CA ASP A 65 7.29 -3.38 -8.94
C ASP A 65 7.49 -1.87 -8.82
N LYS A 66 8.08 -1.22 -9.83
CA LYS A 66 8.18 0.26 -9.89
C LYS A 66 6.81 0.94 -9.92
N VAL A 67 5.88 0.43 -10.75
CA VAL A 67 4.49 0.93 -10.78
C VAL A 67 3.83 0.75 -9.42
N TRP A 68 3.98 -0.43 -8.81
CA TRP A 68 3.44 -0.71 -7.49
C TRP A 68 3.96 0.26 -6.43
N MET A 69 5.28 0.49 -6.39
CA MET A 69 5.93 1.43 -5.48
C MET A 69 5.35 2.84 -5.61
N ASN A 70 5.09 3.28 -6.84
CA ASN A 70 4.46 4.57 -7.10
C ASN A 70 3.01 4.61 -6.59
N GLU A 71 2.21 3.57 -6.85
CA GLU A 71 0.83 3.50 -6.32
C GLU A 71 0.81 3.48 -4.78
N VAL A 72 1.78 2.84 -4.12
CA VAL A 72 1.94 2.89 -2.66
C VAL A 72 2.22 4.32 -2.17
N ARG A 73 3.06 5.07 -2.89
CA ARG A 73 3.35 6.47 -2.57
C ARG A 73 2.11 7.34 -2.66
N GLU A 74 1.37 7.27 -3.76
CA GLU A 74 0.15 8.07 -3.91
C GLU A 74 -0.86 7.74 -2.82
N LEU A 75 -1.03 6.45 -2.49
CA LEU A 75 -1.86 6.05 -1.36
C LEU A 75 -1.37 6.67 -0.04
N SER A 76 -0.05 6.70 0.20
CA SER A 76 0.54 7.31 1.40
C SER A 76 0.17 8.78 1.58
N TYR A 77 0.15 9.56 0.49
CA TYR A 77 -0.31 10.95 0.51
C TYR A 77 -1.81 11.08 0.76
N ASP A 78 -2.64 10.31 0.04
CA ASP A 78 -4.09 10.30 0.24
C ASP A 78 -4.48 10.05 1.72
N MET A 79 -3.69 9.22 2.42
CA MET A 79 -3.94 8.90 3.83
C MET A 79 -3.38 9.94 4.79
N GLU A 80 -2.22 10.54 4.48
CA GLU A 80 -1.70 11.65 5.28
C GLU A 80 -2.72 12.79 5.33
N ASP A 81 -3.25 13.16 4.17
CA ASP A 81 -4.30 14.18 4.04
C ASP A 81 -5.55 13.79 4.85
N ALA A 82 -6.03 12.55 4.72
CA ALA A 82 -7.21 12.09 5.46
C ALA A 82 -7.02 12.12 6.98
N ILE A 83 -5.82 11.80 7.47
CA ILE A 83 -5.51 11.83 8.91
C ILE A 83 -5.36 13.26 9.39
N ASP A 84 -4.72 14.13 8.62
CA ASP A 84 -4.54 15.54 9.01
C ASP A 84 -5.87 16.29 9.04
N ASP A 85 -6.77 16.03 8.08
CA ASP A 85 -8.15 16.52 8.10
C ASP A 85 -8.89 16.04 9.36
N PHE A 86 -8.69 14.78 9.76
CA PHE A 86 -9.31 14.24 10.98
C PHE A 86 -8.74 14.86 12.25
N MET A 87 -7.43 15.05 12.33
CA MET A 87 -6.82 15.71 13.49
C MET A 87 -7.25 17.17 13.62
N GLN A 88 -7.47 17.87 12.50
CA GLN A 88 -8.04 19.22 12.49
C GLN A 88 -9.50 19.22 12.98
N SER A 89 -10.35 18.33 12.46
CA SER A 89 -11.77 18.22 12.87
C SER A 89 -11.99 17.79 14.32
N ILE A 90 -11.00 17.17 14.97
CA ILE A 90 -11.07 16.87 16.42
C ILE A 90 -10.98 18.15 17.27
N GLY A 91 -10.30 19.20 16.80
CA GLY A 91 -10.18 20.48 17.49
C GLY A 91 -11.50 21.26 17.53
N ASP A 92 -12.30 21.11 16.47
CA ASP A 92 -13.62 21.73 16.34
C ASP A 92 -14.69 20.78 16.86
N LYS A 93 -15.14 21.07 18.09
CA LYS A 93 -16.18 20.31 18.78
C LYS A 93 -17.42 20.22 17.88
N GLU A 94 -17.75 19.00 17.45
CA GLU A 94 -19.06 18.49 16.97
C GLU A 94 -19.14 17.92 15.55
N GLU A 95 -18.06 17.86 14.76
CA GLU A 95 -18.13 17.09 13.51
C GLU A 95 -18.08 15.58 13.75
N LYS A 96 -19.09 14.87 13.23
CA LYS A 96 -19.12 13.41 13.25
C LYS A 96 -17.94 12.90 12.41
N PRO A 97 -17.24 11.84 12.85
CA PRO A 97 -16.10 11.26 12.13
C PRO A 97 -16.48 10.62 10.79
N ASP A 98 -17.72 10.76 10.31
CA ASP A 98 -18.28 10.02 9.17
C ASP A 98 -17.48 10.28 7.89
N GLY A 99 -17.05 11.52 7.62
CA GLY A 99 -16.22 11.86 6.46
C GLY A 99 -14.82 11.25 6.52
N PHE A 100 -14.21 11.18 7.71
CA PHE A 100 -12.92 10.51 7.90
C PHE A 100 -13.03 8.98 7.73
N ILE A 101 -14.10 8.38 8.25
CA ILE A 101 -14.38 6.96 8.09
C ILE A 101 -14.54 6.61 6.61
N GLU A 102 -15.26 7.43 5.86
CA GLU A 102 -15.46 7.24 4.43
C GLU A 102 -14.13 7.33 3.66
N LYS A 103 -13.29 8.32 3.97
CA LYS A 103 -11.93 8.43 3.41
C LYS A 103 -11.08 7.19 3.70
N ILE A 104 -11.03 6.71 4.94
CA ILE A 104 -10.30 5.48 5.29
C ILE A 104 -10.82 4.26 4.51
N LYS A 105 -12.14 4.09 4.43
CA LYS A 105 -12.74 2.96 3.70
C LYS A 105 -12.37 3.00 2.22
N ASN A 106 -12.42 4.18 1.61
CA ASN A 106 -12.03 4.37 0.21
C ASN A 106 -10.54 4.05 -0.01
N SER A 107 -9.65 4.46 0.91
CA SER A 107 -8.23 4.10 0.86
C SER A 107 -8.01 2.58 0.97
N LEU A 108 -8.71 1.90 1.88
CA LEU A 108 -8.65 0.44 2.03
C LEU A 108 -9.16 -0.29 0.78
N GLU A 109 -10.25 0.19 0.16
CA GLU A 109 -10.77 -0.38 -1.08
C GLU A 109 -9.79 -0.20 -2.25
N LYS A 110 -9.22 1.01 -2.39
CA LYS A 110 -8.19 1.32 -3.40
C LYS A 110 -6.99 0.40 -3.24
N LEU A 111 -6.53 0.21 -2.00
CA LEU A 111 -5.44 -0.73 -1.68
C LEU A 111 -5.79 -2.18 -2.06
N GLY A 112 -7.00 -2.63 -1.74
CA GLY A 112 -7.46 -3.98 -2.11
C GLY A 112 -7.44 -4.22 -3.62
N LYS A 113 -7.95 -3.26 -4.40
CA LYS A 113 -7.95 -3.31 -5.88
C LYS A 113 -6.53 -3.34 -6.44
N MET A 114 -5.67 -2.48 -5.93
CA MET A 114 -4.25 -2.46 -6.27
C MET A 114 -3.64 -3.86 -6.03
N LYS A 115 -3.80 -4.46 -4.85
CA LYS A 115 -3.19 -5.77 -4.53
C LYS A 115 -3.66 -6.87 -5.48
N ALA A 116 -4.95 -6.90 -5.79
CA ALA A 116 -5.53 -7.84 -6.74
C ALA A 116 -4.90 -7.68 -8.13
N ARG A 117 -4.76 -6.44 -8.62
CA ARG A 117 -4.10 -6.14 -9.90
C ARG A 117 -2.67 -6.66 -9.93
N ARG A 118 -1.88 -6.40 -8.87
CA ARG A 118 -0.50 -6.87 -8.79
C ARG A 118 -0.40 -8.40 -8.79
N ARG A 119 -1.31 -9.09 -8.09
CA ARG A 119 -1.35 -10.56 -8.07
C ARG A 119 -1.62 -11.11 -9.48
N ILE A 120 -2.67 -10.62 -10.14
CA ILE A 120 -3.04 -11.05 -11.50
C ILE A 120 -1.89 -10.82 -12.47
N SER A 121 -1.26 -9.65 -12.43
CA SER A 121 -0.13 -9.35 -13.31
C SER A 121 1.07 -10.27 -13.06
N ARG A 122 1.35 -10.67 -11.81
CA ARG A 122 2.39 -11.68 -11.52
C ARG A 122 2.05 -13.06 -12.09
N GLU A 123 0.79 -13.49 -11.94
CA GLU A 123 0.32 -14.77 -12.50
C GLU A 123 0.45 -14.79 -14.03
N ILE A 124 0.13 -13.68 -14.70
CA ILE A 124 0.31 -13.54 -16.16
C ILE A 124 1.79 -13.64 -16.56
N GLN A 125 2.70 -13.00 -15.82
CA GLN A 125 4.14 -13.06 -16.11
C GLN A 125 4.69 -14.48 -15.96
N ASP A 126 4.25 -15.20 -14.93
CA ASP A 126 4.67 -16.60 -14.74
C ASP A 126 4.16 -17.51 -15.87
N LEU A 127 2.89 -17.34 -16.28
CA LEU A 127 2.35 -18.08 -17.42
C LEU A 127 3.11 -17.80 -18.73
N LYS A 128 3.47 -16.54 -18.99
CA LYS A 128 4.30 -16.19 -20.16
C LYS A 128 5.65 -16.90 -20.13
N LYS A 129 6.30 -16.95 -18.97
CA LYS A 129 7.58 -17.66 -18.80
C LYS A 129 7.43 -19.16 -19.07
N GLN A 130 6.37 -19.77 -18.55
CA GLN A 130 6.08 -21.19 -18.80
C GLN A 130 5.85 -21.48 -20.28
N ILE A 131 5.11 -20.61 -21.00
CA ILE A 131 4.87 -20.77 -22.45
C ILE A 131 6.17 -20.71 -23.24
N ILE A 132 7.05 -19.76 -22.94
CA ILE A 132 8.37 -19.63 -23.59
C ILE A 132 9.19 -20.90 -23.34
N GLU A 133 9.25 -21.35 -22.10
CA GLU A 133 10.00 -22.56 -21.74
C GLU A 133 9.48 -23.81 -22.47
N VAL A 134 8.17 -23.95 -22.59
CA VAL A 134 7.54 -25.04 -23.37
C VAL A 134 7.89 -24.93 -24.86
N GLY A 135 7.88 -23.71 -25.42
CA GLY A 135 8.32 -23.44 -26.80
C GLY A 135 9.76 -23.85 -27.04
N ASP A 136 10.67 -23.46 -26.15
CA ASP A 136 12.10 -23.80 -26.22
C ASP A 136 12.35 -25.30 -26.07
N ARG A 137 11.57 -25.98 -25.22
CA ARG A 137 11.63 -27.45 -25.10
C ARG A 137 11.19 -28.10 -26.40
N ASN A 138 10.09 -27.66 -27.00
CA ASN A 138 9.56 -28.21 -28.25
C ASN A 138 10.52 -27.99 -29.44
N ALA A 139 11.12 -26.80 -29.54
CA ALA A 139 12.12 -26.49 -30.57
C ALA A 139 13.35 -27.42 -30.48
N ARG A 140 13.81 -27.73 -29.27
CA ARG A 140 14.91 -28.67 -29.04
C ARG A 140 14.61 -30.09 -29.51
N TYR A 141 13.37 -30.56 -29.36
CA TYR A 141 12.99 -31.91 -29.81
C TYR A 141 12.69 -32.01 -31.31
N LYS A 142 12.28 -30.92 -31.97
CA LYS A 142 12.07 -30.89 -33.43
C LYS A 142 13.35 -30.74 -34.26
N GLY A 143 14.47 -30.41 -33.63
CA GLY A 143 15.79 -30.31 -34.28
C GLY A 143 16.60 -31.61 -34.35
N ARG A 144 16.01 -32.75 -33.96
CA ARG A 144 16.54 -34.10 -34.14
C ARG A 144 15.72 -34.83 -35.19
#